data_AF-A0A0D3CBY8-F1
#
_entry.id   AF-A0A0D3CBY8-F1
#
_cell.length_a   1.000
_cell.length_b   1.000
_cell.length_c   1.000
_cell.angle_alpha   90.00
_cell.angle_beta   90.00
_cell.angle_gamma   90.00
#
_symmetry.space_group_name_H-M   'P 1'
#
loop_
_entity.id
_entity.type
_entity.pdbx_description
1 polymer ?
#
loop_
_entity_poly.entity_id
_entity_poly.type
_entity_poly.pdbx_seq_one_letter_code
_entity_poly.pdbx_strand_id
1 'polypeptide(L)' 'MELKYLSVKEEVQKQRVSFEHIRTDMMIADPLTKGLPPKAFNGHVERMGIIDKALLF' A
#
# COMPACT_ATOMS: atom_id res chain seq x y z
N MET A 1 3.59 -26.31 -0.85
CA MET A 1 4.22 -25.05 -1.31
C MET A 1 3.22 -24.38 -2.24
N GLU A 2 2.81 -23.16 -1.94
CA GLU A 2 1.88 -22.39 -2.78
C GLU A 2 2.60 -21.98 -4.09
N LEU A 3 2.25 -22.61 -5.22
CA LEU A 3 2.93 -22.42 -6.51
C LEU A 3 2.93 -20.95 -6.99
N LYS A 4 1.93 -20.16 -6.60
CA LYS A 4 1.78 -18.76 -7.00
C LYS A 4 2.93 -17.85 -6.57
N TYR A 5 3.76 -18.27 -5.61
CA TYR A 5 4.88 -17.47 -5.09
C TYR A 5 6.26 -17.95 -5.57
N LEU A 6 6.31 -19.00 -6.39
CA LEU A 6 7.59 -19.56 -6.85
C LEU A 6 8.39 -18.53 -7.65
N SER A 7 7.74 -17.87 -8.63
CA SER A 7 8.36 -16.82 -9.44
C SER A 7 8.83 -15.63 -8.60
N VAL A 8 8.06 -15.26 -7.58
CA VAL A 8 8.44 -14.15 -6.68
C VAL A 8 9.67 -14.51 -5.85
N LYS A 9 9.73 -15.76 -5.35
CA LYS A 9 10.87 -16.26 -4.59
C LYS A 9 12.16 -16.26 -5.43
N GLU A 10 12.08 -16.63 -6.71
CA GLU A 10 13.22 -16.61 -7.62
C GLU A 10 13.77 -15.18 -7.83
N GLU A 11 12.91 -14.18 -8.01
CA GLU A 11 13.37 -12.79 -8.20
C GLU A 11 13.95 -12.18 -6.93
N VAL A 12 13.47 -12.60 -5.75
CA VAL A 12 14.05 -12.22 -4.46
C VAL A 12 15.43 -12.84 -4.27
N GLN A 13 15.61 -14.11 -4.66
CA GLN A 13 16.91 -14.78 -4.65
C GLN A 13 17.92 -14.10 -5.59
N LYS A 14 17.46 -13.59 -6.74
CA LYS A 14 18.26 -12.78 -7.66
C LYS A 14 18.50 -11.34 -7.18
N GLN A 15 17.99 -10.97 -6.00
CA GLN A 15 18.06 -9.62 -5.42
C GLN A 15 17.47 -8.52 -6.32
N ARG A 16 16.55 -8.89 -7.23
CA ARG A 16 15.86 -7.94 -8.10
C ARG A 16 14.66 -7.29 -7.44
N VAL A 17 14.14 -7.94 -6.39
CA VAL A 17 13.00 -7.49 -5.59
C VAL A 17 13.33 -7.69 -4.11
N SER A 18 13.03 -6.71 -3.28
CA SER A 18 13.06 -6.80 -1.82
C SER A 18 11.64 -6.80 -1.26
N PHE A 19 11.49 -7.40 -0.08
CA PHE A 19 10.27 -7.28 0.71
C PHE A 19 10.53 -6.36 1.89
N GLU A 20 9.77 -5.28 1.95
CA GLU A 20 9.78 -4.38 3.10
C GLU A 20 8.46 -4.53 3.86
N HIS A 21 8.56 -4.70 5.17
CA HIS A 21 7.41 -4.61 6.03
C HIS A 21 7.09 -3.13 6.27
N ILE A 22 6.01 -2.66 5.66
CA ILE A 22 5.41 -1.36 5.99
C ILE A 22 4.37 -1.54 7.09
N ARG A 23 4.44 -0.69 8.11
CA ARG A 23 3.45 -0.69 9.20
C ARG A 23 2.05 -0.40 8.65
N THR A 24 1.01 -0.90 9.32
CA THR A 24 -0.39 -0.78 8.88
C THR A 24 -0.85 0.67 8.64
N ASP A 25 -0.39 1.61 9.47
CA ASP A 25 -0.64 3.05 9.31
C ASP A 25 -0.03 3.67 8.04
N MET A 26 0.96 2.98 7.46
CA MET A 26 1.67 3.34 6.24
C MET A 26 1.23 2.51 5.03
N MET A 27 0.36 1.52 5.19
CA MET A 27 -0.13 0.69 4.08
C MET A 27 -1.05 1.50 3.15
N ILE A 28 -0.74 1.49 1.85
CA ILE A 28 -1.52 2.13 0.77
C ILE A 28 -2.73 1.29 0.35
N ALA A 29 -2.57 -0.03 0.34
CA ALA A 29 -3.62 -0.94 -0.13
C ALA A 29 -4.80 -1.10 0.84
N ASP A 30 -4.56 -0.95 2.15
CA ASP A 30 -5.58 -1.08 3.19
C ASP A 30 -6.68 0.01 3.07
N PRO A 31 -6.33 1.30 2.89
CA PRO A 31 -7.29 2.37 2.57
C PRO A 31 -8.18 2.17 1.35
N LEU A 32 -7.68 1.49 0.31
CA LEU A 32 -8.43 1.29 -0.94
C LEU A 32 -9.35 0.06 -0.88
N THR A 33 -9.21 -0.79 0.12
CA THR A 33 -9.94 -2.06 0.24
C THR A 33 -10.70 -2.23 1.55
N LYS A 34 -10.43 -1.39 2.56
CA LYS A 34 -11.13 -1.32 3.85
C LYS A 34 -11.90 -0.03 3.99
N GLY A 35 -13.06 -0.09 4.65
CA GLY A 35 -13.70 1.11 5.19
C GLY A 35 -12.85 1.67 6.32
N LEU A 36 -12.21 2.82 6.09
CA LEU A 36 -11.44 3.52 7.11
C LEU A 36 -12.25 4.64 7.79
N PRO A 37 -11.98 4.96 9.06
CA PRO A 37 -12.47 6.18 9.68
C PRO A 37 -12.01 7.42 8.87
N PRO A 38 -12.85 8.46 8.71
CA PRO A 38 -12.56 9.60 7.83
C PRO A 38 -11.18 10.26 8.06
N LYS A 39 -10.75 10.38 9.32
CA LYS A 39 -9.44 10.96 9.67
C LYS A 39 -8.26 10.13 9.13
N ALA A 40 -8.37 8.80 9.19
CA ALA A 40 -7.33 7.91 8.70
C ALA A 40 -7.29 7.91 7.17
N PHE A 41 -8.46 7.95 6.52
CA PHE A 41 -8.58 8.07 5.07
C PHE A 41 -7.94 9.36 4.55
N ASN A 42 -8.27 10.52 5.13
CA ASN A 42 -7.74 11.81 4.68
C ASN A 42 -6.21 11.90 4.78
N GLY A 43 -5.63 11.50 5.92
CA GLY A 43 -4.17 11.48 6.06
C GLY A 43 -3.49 10.52 5.08
N HIS A 44 -4.21 9.48 4.64
CA HIS A 44 -3.72 8.57 3.63
C HIS A 44 -3.76 9.17 2.22
N VAL A 45 -4.88 9.76 1.84
CA VAL A 45 -5.07 10.47 0.55
C VAL A 45 -4.03 11.58 0.36
N GLU A 46 -3.74 12.33 1.41
CA GLU A 46 -2.68 13.35 1.43
C GLU A 46 -1.30 12.74 1.15
N ARG A 47 -0.95 11.63 1.81
CA ARG A 47 0.32 10.92 1.59
C ARG A 47 0.45 10.30 0.20
N MET A 48 -0.67 9.87 -0.40
CA MET A 48 -0.70 9.39 -1.78
C MET A 48 -0.61 10.52 -2.81
N GLY A 49 -0.74 11.79 -2.41
CA GLY A 49 -0.80 12.92 -3.33
C GLY A 49 -2.08 12.97 -4.17
N ILE A 50 -3.13 12.24 -3.76
CA ILE A 50 -4.43 12.22 -4.44
C ILE A 50 -5.27 13.40 -3.91
N ILE A 51 -4.71 14.60 -4.03
CA ILE A 51 -5.39 15.82 -3.56
C ILE A 51 -6.02 16.46 -4.79
N ASP A 52 -7.31 16.24 -4.98
CA ASP A 52 -8.08 17.11 -5.85
C ASP A 52 -8.38 18.40 -5.08
N LYS A 53 -7.93 19.56 -5.60
CA LYS A 53 -8.14 20.86 -4.95
C LYS A 53 -9.61 21.19 -4.75
N ALA A 54 -10.50 20.49 -5.46
CA ALA A 54 -11.95 20.65 -5.38
C ALA A 54 -12.61 19.99 -4.15
N LEU A 55 -11.87 19.22 -3.35
CA LEU A 55 -12.39 18.54 -2.14
C LEU A 55 -12.02 19.27 -0.83
N LEU A 56 -11.42 20.45 -0.92
CA LEU A 56 -11.06 21.30 0.22
C LEU A 56 -12.19 22.26 0.66
N PHE A 57 -13.44 21.98 0.32
CA PHE A 57 -14.61 22.79 0.71
C PHE A 57 -15.53 22.01 1.62
#